data_AF-W9G8W3-F1
#
_entry.id   AF-W9G8W3-F1
#
_cell.length_a   1.000
_cell.length_b   1.000
_cell.length_c   1.000
_cell.angle_alpha   90.00
_cell.angle_beta   90.00
_cell.angle_gamma   90.00
#
_symmetry.space_group_name_H-M   'P 1'
#
loop_
_entity.id
_entity.type
_entity.pdbx_description
1 polymer ?
#
loop_
_entity_poly.entity_id
_entity_poly.type
_entity_poly.pdbx_seq_one_letter_code
_entity_poly.pdbx_strand_id
1 'polypeptide(L)'
;MGALLLFVVGAHLGRGIANLLSAGWWEFPDRADLFISLPGLLEGDASAGLTATHPTVAPATVLWVCIAAVELVVLGLIVAGIRAGLRLWGPTRVQGVATRKEAERLLGRSRLRRHAAIVRPDLYGKGRRRA
;
A
#
# COMPACT_ATOMS: atom_id res chain seq x y z
N MET A 1 11.09 -8.76 -4.36
CA MET A 1 11.30 -8.62 -5.83
C MET A 1 10.44 -7.51 -6.42
N GLY A 2 9.11 -7.51 -6.28
CA GLY A 2 8.25 -6.46 -6.88
C GLY A 2 8.58 -5.02 -6.49
N ALA A 3 8.84 -4.73 -5.20
CA ALA A 3 9.20 -3.38 -4.76
C ALA A 3 10.52 -2.88 -5.39
N LEU A 4 11.55 -3.75 -5.47
CA LEU A 4 12.82 -3.40 -6.09
C LEU A 4 12.64 -3.03 -7.56
N LEU A 5 11.83 -3.79 -8.29
CA LEU A 5 11.50 -3.46 -9.68
C LEU A 5 10.80 -2.11 -9.80
N LEU A 6 9.91 -1.75 -8.87
CA LEU A 6 9.27 -0.43 -8.85
C LEU A 6 10.28 0.69 -8.64
N PHE A 7 11.26 0.52 -7.75
CA PHE A 7 12.35 1.50 -7.58
C PHE A 7 13.19 1.61 -8.86
N VAL A 8 13.62 0.50 -9.45
CA VAL A 8 14.40 0.52 -10.71
C VAL A 8 13.65 1.21 -11.85
N VAL A 9 12.36 0.90 -12.01
CA VAL A 9 11.49 1.57 -13.00
C VAL A 9 11.31 3.05 -12.63
N GLY A 10 11.19 3.37 -11.35
CA GLY A 10 11.08 4.73 -10.81
C GLY A 10 12.32 5.58 -11.11
N ALA A 11 13.52 5.03 -10.93
CA ALA A 11 14.78 5.68 -11.27
C ALA A 11 14.87 6.02 -12.77
N HIS A 12 14.49 5.08 -13.65
CA HIS A 12 14.45 5.32 -15.10
C HIS A 12 13.36 6.29 -15.53
N LEU A 13 12.22 6.29 -14.83
CA LEU A 13 11.17 7.28 -15.02
C LEU A 13 11.68 8.68 -14.60
N GLY A 14 12.37 8.80 -13.46
CA GLY A 14 12.99 10.03 -13.00
C GLY A 14 14.04 10.57 -13.98
N ARG A 15 14.86 9.68 -14.56
CA ARG A 15 15.80 10.00 -15.64
C ARG A 15 15.09 10.57 -16.87
N GLY A 16 14.02 9.91 -17.33
CA GLY A 16 13.21 10.41 -18.44
C GLY A 16 12.63 11.80 -18.15
N ILE A 17 12.13 12.04 -16.92
CA ILE A 17 11.57 13.33 -16.53
C ILE A 17 12.66 14.40 -16.55
N ALA A 18 13.86 14.08 -16.04
CA ALA A 18 14.98 15.01 -16.03
C ALA A 18 15.39 15.43 -17.46
N ASN A 19 15.49 14.47 -18.38
CA ASN A 19 15.80 14.75 -19.79
C ASN A 19 14.67 15.53 -20.48
N LEU A 20 13.40 15.25 -20.16
CA LEU A 20 12.28 15.99 -20.70
C LEU A 20 12.30 17.46 -20.25
N LEU A 21 12.61 17.71 -18.97
CA LEU A 21 12.66 19.06 -18.40
C LEU A 21 13.89 19.85 -18.88
N SER A 22 15.04 19.19 -19.07
CA SER A 22 16.30 19.87 -19.38
C SER A 22 16.61 19.95 -20.87
N ALA A 23 16.23 18.91 -21.62
CA ALA A 23 16.64 18.71 -23.01
C ALA A 23 15.45 18.55 -23.97
N GLY A 24 14.22 18.44 -23.46
CA GLY A 24 12.99 18.45 -24.27
C GLY A 24 12.65 17.12 -24.94
N TRP A 25 13.33 16.03 -24.57
CA TRP A 25 13.09 14.71 -25.13
C TRP A 25 12.94 13.65 -24.04
N TRP A 26 12.29 12.55 -24.41
CA TRP A 26 12.01 11.43 -23.53
C TRP A 26 12.37 10.11 -24.21
N GLU A 27 13.17 9.28 -23.53
CA GLU A 27 13.43 7.91 -23.94
C GLU A 27 13.48 7.02 -22.70
N PHE A 28 12.85 5.85 -22.78
CA PHE A 28 12.86 4.84 -21.74
C PHE A 28 13.81 3.72 -22.15
N PRO A 29 14.63 3.16 -21.23
CA PRO A 29 15.61 2.14 -21.60
C PRO A 29 14.91 0.83 -21.95
N ASP A 30 15.56 0.01 -22.77
CA ASP A 30 15.07 -1.34 -23.04
C ASP A 30 15.15 -2.21 -21.77
N ARG A 31 14.34 -3.27 -21.71
CA ARG A 31 14.23 -4.18 -20.57
C ARG A 31 15.57 -4.83 -20.21
N ALA A 32 16.40 -5.10 -21.22
CA ALA A 32 17.74 -5.66 -21.02
C ALA A 32 18.67 -4.69 -20.29
N ASP A 33 18.52 -3.39 -20.55
CA ASP A 33 19.42 -2.35 -20.05
C ASP A 33 18.97 -1.75 -18.71
N LEU A 34 17.76 -2.07 -18.24
CA LEU A 34 17.20 -1.56 -16.97
C LEU A 34 18.16 -1.68 -15.79
N PHE A 35 18.87 -2.81 -15.66
CA PHE A 35 19.80 -3.04 -14.56
C PHE A 35 21.24 -2.71 -14.91
N ILE A 36 21.62 -2.91 -16.18
CA ILE A 36 22.98 -2.69 -16.67
C ILE A 36 23.34 -1.20 -16.63
N SER A 37 22.36 -0.33 -16.87
CA SER A 37 22.51 1.12 -16.87
C SER A 37 22.47 1.78 -15.48
N LEU A 38 22.13 1.03 -14.42
CA LEU A 38 22.02 1.60 -13.07
C LEU A 38 23.33 2.21 -12.54
N PRO A 39 24.51 1.58 -12.69
CA PRO A 39 25.75 2.16 -12.22
C PRO A 39 26.03 3.52 -12.88
N GLY A 40 25.90 3.63 -14.21
CA GLY A 40 26.09 4.90 -14.92
C GLY A 40 25.05 5.96 -14.51
N LEU A 41 23.80 5.54 -14.30
CA LEU A 41 22.76 6.42 -13.79
C LEU A 41 23.09 6.98 -12.39
N LEU A 42 23.63 6.12 -11.52
CA LEU A 42 24.10 6.48 -10.17
C LEU A 42 25.42 7.27 -10.17
N GLU A 43 26.14 7.33 -11.29
CA GLU A 43 27.26 8.25 -11.50
C GLU A 43 26.79 9.62 -12.00
N GLY A 44 25.50 9.76 -12.31
CA GLY A 44 24.88 10.99 -12.80
C GLY A 44 24.81 11.08 -14.32
N ASP A 45 25.05 10.00 -15.05
CA ASP A 45 24.89 9.95 -16.49
C ASP A 45 23.41 9.75 -16.87
N ALA A 46 22.77 10.83 -17.33
CA ALA A 46 21.37 10.82 -17.77
C ALA A 46 21.13 10.13 -19.12
N SER A 47 22.21 9.74 -19.83
CA SER A 47 22.18 8.98 -21.08
C SER A 47 22.45 7.48 -20.92
N ALA A 48 22.83 7.03 -19.72
CA ALA A 48 23.16 5.64 -19.45
C ALA A 48 22.04 4.67 -19.89
N GLY A 49 22.40 3.70 -20.73
CA GLY A 49 21.48 2.67 -21.23
C GLY A 49 20.47 3.14 -22.28
N LEU A 50 20.63 4.34 -22.83
CA LEU A 50 19.82 4.80 -23.96
C LEU A 50 20.44 4.41 -25.29
N THR A 51 19.57 4.14 -26.27
CA THR A 51 20.00 3.68 -27.59
C THR A 51 20.23 4.85 -28.55
N ALA A 52 19.43 5.91 -28.42
CA ALA A 52 19.62 7.10 -29.24
C ALA A 52 20.64 8.05 -28.60
N THR A 53 21.57 8.51 -29.43
CA THR A 53 22.50 9.58 -29.07
C THR A 53 21.76 10.91 -29.13
N HIS A 54 21.56 11.54 -27.98
CA HIS A 54 20.93 12.85 -27.89
C HIS A 54 21.98 13.96 -27.70
N PRO A 55 21.81 15.13 -28.35
CA PRO A 55 22.82 16.19 -28.34
C PRO A 55 22.95 16.88 -26.98
N THR A 56 21.91 16.82 -26.14
CA THR A 56 21.89 17.41 -24.80
C THR A 56 21.21 16.47 -23.81
N VAL A 57 21.74 16.40 -22.60
CA VAL A 57 21.24 15.55 -21.50
C VAL A 57 21.06 16.37 -20.25
N ALA A 58 20.23 15.91 -19.32
CA ALA A 58 20.01 16.60 -18.05
C ALA A 58 21.31 16.70 -17.23
N PRO A 59 21.58 17.85 -16.58
CA PRO A 59 22.63 17.94 -15.59
C PRO A 59 22.39 16.96 -14.43
N ALA A 60 23.46 16.42 -13.86
CA ALA A 60 23.38 15.43 -12.78
C ALA A 60 22.48 15.90 -11.62
N THR A 61 22.55 17.18 -11.23
CA THR A 61 21.70 17.73 -10.15
C THR A 61 20.21 17.59 -10.44
N VAL A 62 19.78 17.92 -11.67
CA VAL A 62 18.37 17.80 -12.09
C VAL A 62 17.96 16.33 -12.14
N LEU A 63 18.83 15.47 -12.67
CA LEU A 63 18.64 14.03 -12.69
C LEU A 63 18.36 13.46 -11.29
N TRP A 64 19.22 13.73 -10.32
CA TRP A 64 19.07 13.24 -8.95
C TRP A 64 17.81 13.76 -8.28
N VAL A 65 17.46 15.03 -8.48
CA VAL A 65 16.23 15.62 -7.91
C VAL A 65 15.00 14.94 -8.50
N CYS A 66 14.95 14.73 -9.82
CA CYS A 66 13.84 14.04 -10.46
C CYS A 66 13.73 12.57 -10.02
N ILE A 67 14.86 11.85 -9.93
CA ILE A 67 14.88 10.48 -9.40
C ILE A 67 14.36 10.47 -7.96
N ALA A 68 14.90 11.29 -7.07
CA ALA A 68 14.47 11.34 -5.68
C ALA A 68 12.98 11.67 -5.54
N ALA A 69 12.47 12.61 -6.34
CA ALA A 69 11.06 12.98 -6.34
C ALA A 69 10.17 11.81 -6.77
N VAL A 70 10.52 11.11 -7.86
CA VAL A 70 9.78 9.93 -8.32
C VAL A 70 9.82 8.82 -7.27
N GLU A 71 10.98 8.55 -6.68
CA GLU A 71 11.14 7.49 -5.70
C GLU A 71 10.37 7.75 -4.40
N LEU A 72 10.25 9.01 -3.98
CA LEU A 72 9.37 9.39 -2.88
C LEU A 72 7.90 9.11 -3.19
N VAL A 73 7.46 9.35 -4.42
CA VAL A 73 6.10 9.01 -4.86
C VAL A 73 5.89 7.50 -4.87
N VAL A 74 6.83 6.73 -5.44
CA VAL A 74 6.78 5.26 -5.47
C VAL A 74 6.70 4.69 -4.05
N LEU A 75 7.58 5.16 -3.15
CA LEU A 75 7.57 4.76 -1.75
C LEU A 75 6.22 5.11 -1.08
N GLY A 76 5.71 6.31 -1.31
CA GLY A 76 4.40 6.75 -0.81
C GLY A 76 3.26 5.84 -1.28
N LEU A 77 3.26 5.44 -2.56
CA LEU A 77 2.27 4.53 -3.14
C LEU A 77 2.37 3.12 -2.55
N ILE A 78 3.59 2.60 -2.34
CA ILE A 78 3.81 1.30 -1.70
C ILE A 78 3.25 1.32 -0.27
N VAL A 79 3.61 2.34 0.51
CA VAL A 79 3.13 2.51 1.89
C VAL A 79 1.61 2.64 1.94
N ALA A 80 1.03 3.44 1.05
CA ALA A 80 -0.42 3.61 0.94
C ALA A 80 -1.12 2.31 0.56
N GLY A 81 -0.57 1.55 -0.40
CA GLY A 81 -1.08 0.24 -0.82
C GLY A 81 -1.04 -0.79 0.29
N ILE A 82 0.08 -0.88 1.03
CA ILE A 82 0.19 -1.73 2.22
C ILE A 82 -0.83 -1.32 3.27
N ARG A 83 -0.95 -0.02 3.57
CA ARG A 83 -1.91 0.50 4.55
C ARG A 83 -3.35 0.21 4.15
N ALA A 84 -3.69 0.35 2.87
CA ALA A 84 -5.00 0.01 2.34
C ALA A 84 -5.27 -1.49 2.45
N GLY A 85 -4.31 -2.33 2.05
CA GLY A 85 -4.41 -3.78 2.17
C GLY A 85 -4.60 -4.23 3.62
N LEU A 86 -3.85 -3.66 4.56
CA LEU A 86 -4.04 -3.91 5.99
C LEU A 86 -5.38 -3.38 6.53
N ARG A 87 -5.96 -2.32 5.96
CA ARG A 87 -7.29 -1.84 6.38
C ARG A 87 -8.43 -2.71 5.85
N LEU A 88 -8.25 -3.28 4.66
CA LEU A 88 -9.23 -4.13 4.00
C LEU A 88 -9.18 -5.57 4.51
N TRP A 89 -7.99 -6.14 4.63
CA TRP A 89 -7.75 -7.55 4.97
C TRP A 89 -6.94 -7.76 6.25
N GLY A 90 -6.67 -6.71 7.02
CA GLY A 90 -5.77 -6.81 8.16
C GLY A 90 -6.29 -7.71 9.28
N PRO A 91 -5.37 -8.28 10.08
CA PRO A 91 -5.67 -9.25 11.13
C PRO A 91 -6.59 -8.72 12.25
N THR A 92 -6.77 -7.40 12.35
CA THR A 92 -7.74 -6.78 13.28
C THR A 92 -9.19 -6.86 12.79
N ARG A 93 -9.43 -7.16 11.50
CA ARG A 93 -10.74 -7.61 11.02
C ARG A 93 -10.76 -9.12 11.05
N VAL A 94 -11.00 -9.68 12.23
CA VAL A 94 -11.39 -11.08 12.37
C VAL A 94 -12.76 -11.25 11.71
N GLN A 95 -12.79 -11.46 10.38
CA GLN A 95 -13.93 -12.03 9.68
C GLN A 95 -14.10 -13.44 10.21
N GLY A 96 -14.91 -13.59 11.26
CA GLY A 96 -15.01 -14.84 12.02
C GLY A 96 -15.45 -14.68 13.48
N VAL A 97 -15.54 -13.47 14.04
CA VAL A 97 -16.38 -13.29 15.23
C VAL A 97 -17.84 -13.42 14.78
N ALA A 98 -18.45 -14.54 15.18
CA ALA A 98 -19.83 -14.93 14.90
C ALA A 98 -20.72 -13.71 14.65
N THR A 99 -21.44 -13.71 13.52
CA THR A 99 -22.42 -12.66 13.25
C THR A 99 -23.34 -12.50 14.47
N ARG A 100 -23.91 -11.31 14.75
CA ARG A 100 -24.81 -11.13 15.91
C ARG A 100 -25.83 -12.26 16.02
N LYS A 101 -26.29 -12.78 14.88
CA LYS A 101 -27.22 -13.91 14.77
C LYS A 101 -26.60 -15.26 15.20
N GLU A 102 -25.36 -15.54 14.84
CA GLU A 102 -24.61 -16.73 15.30
C GLU A 102 -24.21 -16.63 16.77
N ALA A 103 -23.83 -15.44 17.24
CA ALA A 103 -23.59 -15.20 18.67
C ALA A 103 -24.90 -15.38 19.48
N GLU A 104 -26.03 -14.89 18.96
CA GLU A 104 -27.36 -15.12 19.53
C GLU A 104 -27.71 -16.62 19.55
N ARG A 105 -27.34 -17.37 18.50
CA ARG A 105 -27.61 -18.80 18.36
C ARG A 105 -26.72 -19.67 19.26
N LEU A 106 -25.44 -19.32 19.42
CA LEU A 106 -24.47 -20.04 20.25
C LEU A 106 -24.58 -19.70 21.74
N LEU A 107 -24.74 -18.41 22.07
CA LEU A 107 -24.83 -17.95 23.46
C LEU A 107 -26.27 -17.90 23.98
N GLY A 108 -27.27 -17.92 23.09
CA GLY A 108 -28.69 -17.94 23.49
C GLY A 108 -29.10 -16.76 24.35
N ARG A 109 -28.49 -15.57 24.17
CA ARG A 109 -28.56 -14.46 25.12
C ARG A 109 -29.99 -13.92 25.30
N SER A 110 -30.79 -13.84 24.23
CA SER A 110 -32.24 -13.58 24.29
C SER A 110 -33.01 -14.66 25.03
N ARG A 111 -32.69 -15.95 24.81
CA ARG A 111 -33.32 -17.08 25.51
C ARG A 111 -33.01 -17.04 27.01
N LEU A 112 -31.77 -16.73 27.38
CA LEU A 112 -31.34 -16.55 28.77
C LEU A 112 -32.04 -15.37 29.44
N ARG A 113 -32.17 -14.23 28.74
CA ARG A 113 -32.95 -13.08 29.25
C ARG A 113 -34.42 -13.43 29.44
N ARG A 114 -35.01 -14.20 28.52
CA ARG A 114 -36.42 -14.62 28.61
C ARG A 114 -36.69 -15.52 29.82
N HIS A 115 -35.71 -16.34 30.21
CA HIS A 115 -35.80 -17.24 31.36
C HIS A 115 -35.06 -16.70 32.60
N ALA A 116 -34.71 -15.41 32.62
CA ALA A 116 -33.94 -14.82 33.71
C ALA A 116 -34.62 -14.95 35.08
N ALA A 117 -35.96 -14.95 35.12
CA ALA A 117 -36.73 -15.16 36.35
C ALA A 117 -36.64 -16.59 36.90
N ILE A 118 -36.28 -17.58 36.07
CA ILE A 118 -36.08 -18.98 36.48
C ILE A 118 -34.61 -19.21 36.87
N VAL A 119 -33.68 -18.62 36.12
CA VAL A 119 -32.23 -18.75 36.38
C VAL A 119 -31.79 -17.94 37.59
N ARG A 120 -32.39 -16.75 37.80
CA ARG A 120 -32.12 -15.84 38.91
C ARG A 120 -33.42 -15.37 39.57
N PRO A 121 -34.11 -16.26 40.28
CA PRO A 121 -35.35 -15.92 40.99
C PRO A 121 -35.09 -14.93 42.14
N ASP A 122 -33.86 -14.88 42.66
CA ASP A 122 -33.39 -13.95 43.69
C ASP A 122 -33.50 -12.48 43.26
N LEU A 123 -33.18 -12.17 42.00
CA LEU A 123 -33.28 -10.81 41.46
C LEU A 123 -34.62 -10.52 40.80
N TYR A 124 -35.16 -11.46 40.02
CA TYR A 124 -36.30 -11.19 39.12
C TYR A 124 -37.62 -11.82 39.58
N GLY A 125 -37.61 -12.63 40.65
CA GLY A 125 -38.80 -13.33 41.14
C GLY A 125 -39.83 -12.44 41.86
N LYS A 126 -39.46 -11.24 42.31
CA LYS A 126 -40.33 -10.38 43.15
C LYS A 126 -41.47 -9.68 42.39
N GLY A 127 -41.45 -9.63 41.06
CA GLY A 127 -42.47 -8.95 40.26
C GLY A 127 -43.77 -9.72 40.02
N ARG A 128 -43.81 -11.04 40.26
CA ARG A 128 -44.96 -11.89 39.90
C ARG A 128 -45.89 -12.22 41.08
N ARG A 129 -45.70 -11.59 42.24
CA ARG A 129 -46.47 -11.86 43.48
C ARG A 129 -47.26 -10.64 43.97
N ARG A 130 -47.71 -9.81 43.03
CA ARG A 130 -48.77 -8.80 43.24
C ARG A 130 -49.73 -8.89 42.05
N ALA A 131 -50.48 -9.98 42.02
CA ALA A 131 -51.81 -10.02 41.43
C ALA A 131 -52.79 -9.94 42.61
#